data_AF-A0A7X8FGI1-F1
#
_entry.id   AF-A0A7X8FGI1-F1
#
_cell.length_a   1.000
_cell.length_b   1.000
_cell.length_c   1.000
_cell.angle_alpha   90.00
_cell.angle_beta   90.00
_cell.angle_gamma   90.00
#
_symmetry.space_group_name_H-M   'P 1'
#
loop_
_entity.id
_entity.type
_entity.pdbx_description
1 polymer ?
#
loop_
_entity_poly.entity_id
_entity_poly.type
_entity_poly.pdbx_seq_one_letter_code
_entity_poly.pdbx_strand_id
1 'polypeptide(L)'
;MLIRWPKLQVWTWLLLLIGVGILLFINSSWFLKRTVYPLPYQDQVFYYSKKYGVDPYLVAGIMRVESSFKPRAESSQGARGLMQIMPETGQWAAEQIGLPDYDPIRLYDPEYNIQIGCWYLFNLNQEFRGNRLLVLAAYNAGSGRVQTWLANGQWDGHWETIENIPYPETRQYLKKVLNDYQIYQRLYE
;
A
#
# COMPACT_ATOMS: atom_id res chain seq x y z
N MET A 1 56.58 7.97 -25.26
CA MET A 1 56.59 8.12 -23.79
C MET A 1 55.40 7.34 -23.23
N LEU A 2 55.61 6.13 -22.70
CA LEU A 2 54.54 5.27 -22.18
C LEU A 2 54.14 5.78 -20.78
N ILE A 3 52.90 6.26 -20.64
CA ILE A 3 52.35 6.70 -19.36
C ILE A 3 52.20 5.48 -18.45
N ARG A 4 53.16 5.28 -17.53
CA ARG A 4 53.10 4.25 -16.49
C ARG A 4 52.28 4.79 -15.32
N TRP A 5 51.01 4.40 -15.26
CA TRP A 5 50.17 4.69 -14.10
C TRP A 5 50.67 3.88 -12.89
N PRO A 6 50.78 4.49 -11.70
CA PRO A 6 51.09 3.74 -10.48
C PRO A 6 49.99 2.71 -10.24
N LYS A 7 50.36 1.43 -10.03
CA LYS A 7 49.42 0.31 -9.86
C LYS A 7 48.32 0.59 -8.82
N LEU A 8 48.63 1.36 -7.77
CA LEU A 8 47.68 1.79 -6.74
C LEU A 8 46.51 2.60 -7.33
N GLN A 9 46.76 3.43 -8.33
CA GLN A 9 45.76 4.30 -8.97
C GLN A 9 44.80 3.50 -9.87
N VAL A 10 45.24 2.37 -10.43
CA VAL A 10 44.37 1.49 -11.24
C VAL A 10 43.36 0.75 -10.35
N TRP A 11 43.80 0.23 -9.20
CA TRP A 11 42.90 -0.45 -8.25
C TRP A 11 41.87 0.48 -7.62
N THR A 12 42.24 1.74 -7.33
CA THR A 12 41.28 2.73 -6.84
C THR A 12 40.18 3.01 -7.85
N TRP A 13 40.51 3.16 -9.13
CA TRP A 13 39.50 3.36 -10.18
C TRP A 13 38.63 2.11 -10.40
N LEU A 14 39.22 0.91 -10.33
CA LEU A 14 38.46 -0.35 -10.38
C LEU A 14 37.45 -0.45 -9.23
N LEU A 15 37.86 -0.17 -7.99
CA LEU A 15 36.97 -0.19 -6.83
C LEU A 15 35.86 0.85 -6.96
N LEU A 16 36.17 2.06 -7.44
CA LEU A 16 35.16 3.09 -7.71
C LEU A 16 34.16 2.64 -8.78
N LEU A 17 34.64 2.06 -9.89
CA LEU A 17 33.77 1.54 -10.96
C LEU A 17 32.88 0.41 -10.46
N ILE A 18 33.40 -0.51 -9.65
CA ILE A 18 32.60 -1.56 -9.01
C ILE A 18 31.56 -0.94 -8.08
N GLY A 19 31.95 0.03 -7.24
CA GLY A 19 31.03 0.73 -6.34
C GLY A 19 29.89 1.45 -7.08
N VAL A 20 30.21 2.17 -8.15
CA VAL A 20 29.21 2.79 -9.04
C VAL A 20 28.34 1.74 -9.71
N GLY A 21 28.93 0.65 -10.21
CA GLY A 21 28.18 -0.46 -10.82
C GLY A 21 27.19 -1.10 -9.84
N ILE A 22 27.61 -1.32 -8.58
CA ILE A 22 26.73 -1.78 -7.52
C ILE A 22 25.62 -0.75 -7.30
N LEU A 23 25.94 0.52 -7.08
CA LEU A 23 24.95 1.58 -6.87
C LEU A 23 23.92 1.65 -7.99
N LEU A 24 24.33 1.55 -9.26
CA LEU A 24 23.44 1.51 -10.41
C LEU A 24 22.57 0.25 -10.39
N PHE A 25 23.13 -0.91 -10.04
CA PHE A 25 22.40 -2.17 -9.95
C PHE A 25 21.33 -2.17 -8.83
N ILE A 26 21.68 -1.78 -7.59
CA ILE A 26 20.72 -1.71 -6.47
C ILE A 26 19.65 -0.63 -6.68
N ASN A 27 19.92 0.40 -7.47
CA ASN A 27 18.92 1.40 -7.87
C ASN A 27 18.19 1.07 -9.18
N SER A 28 18.52 -0.05 -9.82
CA SER A 28 17.85 -0.44 -11.07
C SER A 28 16.40 -0.84 -10.81
N SER A 29 15.49 -0.49 -11.73
CA SER A 29 14.08 -0.86 -11.63
C SER A 29 13.88 -2.36 -11.50
N TRP A 30 14.73 -3.17 -12.16
CA TRP A 30 14.70 -4.62 -12.02
C TRP A 30 14.98 -5.08 -10.59
N PHE A 31 16.04 -4.57 -9.96
CA PHE A 31 16.39 -4.93 -8.58
C PHE A 31 15.32 -4.47 -7.60
N LEU A 32 14.85 -3.22 -7.75
CA LEU A 32 13.82 -2.65 -6.88
C LEU A 32 12.51 -3.45 -6.96
N LYS A 33 12.02 -3.77 -8.16
CA LYS A 33 10.82 -4.61 -8.35
C LYS A 33 10.99 -6.02 -7.79
N ARG A 34 12.18 -6.63 -7.95
CA ARG A 34 12.41 -8.01 -7.55
C ARG A 34 12.56 -8.16 -6.02
N THR A 35 13.18 -7.18 -5.38
CA THR A 35 13.70 -7.34 -4.01
C THR A 35 13.06 -6.38 -3.00
N VAL A 36 12.85 -5.11 -3.36
CA VAL A 36 12.45 -4.08 -2.39
C VAL A 36 10.94 -3.83 -2.43
N TYR A 37 10.38 -3.70 -3.63
CA TYR A 37 8.97 -3.47 -3.92
C TYR A 37 8.41 -4.52 -4.89
N PRO A 38 8.42 -5.82 -4.50
CA PRO A 38 7.72 -6.84 -5.26
C PRO A 38 6.22 -6.59 -5.19
N LEU A 39 5.51 -6.98 -6.25
CA LEU A 39 4.05 -6.97 -6.30
C LEU A 39 3.50 -8.40 -6.43
N PRO A 40 3.51 -9.21 -5.35
CA PRO A 40 2.80 -10.49 -5.33
C PRO A 40 1.30 -10.27 -5.57
N TYR A 41 0.62 -11.29 -6.10
CA TYR A 41 -0.81 -11.24 -6.42
C TYR A 41 -1.17 -10.14 -7.44
N GLN A 42 -0.23 -9.80 -8.33
CA GLN A 42 -0.42 -8.74 -9.33
C GLN A 42 -1.68 -8.95 -10.15
N ASP A 43 -1.94 -10.16 -10.64
CA ASP A 43 -3.11 -10.43 -11.47
C ASP A 43 -4.42 -10.15 -10.73
N GLN A 44 -4.52 -10.56 -9.47
CA GLN A 44 -5.66 -10.30 -8.59
C GLN A 44 -5.82 -8.82 -8.29
N VAL A 45 -4.72 -8.14 -7.93
CA VAL A 45 -4.71 -6.70 -7.66
C VAL A 45 -5.22 -5.95 -8.88
N PHE A 46 -4.68 -6.20 -10.07
CA PHE A 46 -5.09 -5.51 -11.30
C PHE A 46 -6.53 -5.84 -11.69
N TYR A 47 -6.94 -7.10 -11.58
CA TYR A 47 -8.30 -7.54 -11.91
C TYR A 47 -9.35 -6.84 -11.03
N TYR A 48 -9.20 -6.91 -9.71
CA TYR A 48 -10.17 -6.30 -8.79
C TYR A 48 -10.08 -4.77 -8.74
N SER A 49 -8.88 -4.21 -8.93
CA SER A 49 -8.74 -2.76 -9.07
C SER A 49 -9.52 -2.24 -10.27
N LYS A 50 -9.40 -2.91 -11.41
CA LYS A 50 -10.19 -2.59 -12.61
C LYS A 50 -11.69 -2.80 -12.37
N LYS A 51 -12.09 -3.91 -11.74
CA LYS A 51 -13.49 -4.23 -11.46
C LYS A 51 -14.19 -3.16 -10.62
N TYR A 52 -13.50 -2.61 -9.61
CA TYR A 52 -14.06 -1.64 -8.67
C TYR A 52 -13.64 -0.19 -8.96
N GLY A 53 -12.86 0.06 -10.01
CA GLY A 53 -12.43 1.42 -10.38
C GLY A 53 -11.50 2.07 -9.36
N VAL A 54 -10.64 1.27 -8.71
CA VAL A 54 -9.61 1.78 -7.79
C VAL A 54 -8.22 1.65 -8.41
N ASP A 55 -7.26 2.43 -7.93
CA ASP A 55 -5.89 2.43 -8.44
C ASP A 55 -5.13 1.19 -7.93
N PRO A 56 -4.61 0.30 -8.81
CA PRO A 56 -3.92 -0.92 -8.39
C PRO A 56 -2.63 -0.66 -7.60
N TYR A 57 -1.97 0.48 -7.81
CA TYR A 57 -0.77 0.83 -7.06
C TYR A 57 -1.11 1.37 -5.67
N LEU A 58 -2.28 1.99 -5.51
CA LEU A 58 -2.78 2.35 -4.17
C LEU A 58 -3.13 1.09 -3.38
N VAL A 59 -3.78 0.11 -4.02
CA VAL A 59 -4.05 -1.21 -3.43
C VAL A 59 -2.75 -1.90 -3.01
N ALA A 60 -1.72 -1.89 -3.87
CA ALA A 60 -0.40 -2.42 -3.54
C ALA A 60 0.26 -1.71 -2.35
N GLY A 61 0.15 -0.38 -2.29
CA GLY A 61 0.64 0.42 -1.16
C GLY A 61 -0.06 0.06 0.15
N ILE A 62 -1.37 -0.11 0.13
CA ILE A 62 -2.16 -0.54 1.30
C ILE A 62 -1.75 -1.95 1.73
N MET A 63 -1.72 -2.93 0.82
CA MET A 63 -1.32 -4.31 1.14
C MET A 63 0.08 -4.40 1.76
N ARG A 64 1.01 -3.55 1.29
CA ARG A 64 2.37 -3.49 1.82
C ARG A 64 2.39 -3.00 3.27
N VAL A 65 1.66 -1.93 3.57
CA VAL A 65 1.58 -1.34 4.92
C VAL A 65 0.83 -2.27 5.88
N GLU A 66 -0.27 -2.87 5.42
CA GLU A 66 -1.16 -3.66 6.26
C GLU A 66 -0.58 -5.05 6.61
N SER A 67 0.00 -5.76 5.65
CA SER A 67 0.45 -7.13 5.86
C SER A 67 1.86 -7.42 5.38
N SER A 68 2.49 -6.48 4.66
CA SER A 68 3.67 -6.76 3.85
C SER A 68 3.47 -7.98 2.94
N PHE A 69 2.28 -8.09 2.34
CA PHE A 69 1.84 -9.19 1.46
C PHE A 69 1.76 -10.58 2.13
N LYS A 70 1.61 -10.64 3.45
CA LYS A 70 1.44 -11.90 4.19
C LYS A 70 -0.05 -12.27 4.27
N PRO A 71 -0.52 -13.32 3.57
CA PRO A 71 -1.95 -13.63 3.51
C PRO A 71 -2.52 -14.18 4.81
N ARG A 72 -1.67 -14.63 5.74
CA ARG A 72 -2.05 -15.10 7.08
C ARG A 72 -1.80 -14.08 8.18
N ALA A 73 -1.58 -12.81 7.84
CA ALA A 73 -1.42 -11.75 8.83
C ALA A 73 -2.72 -11.55 9.60
N GLU A 74 -2.62 -11.37 10.91
CA GLU A 74 -3.72 -11.03 11.79
C GLU A 74 -3.27 -9.98 12.81
N SER A 75 -4.03 -8.91 12.95
CA SER A 75 -3.77 -7.88 13.95
C SER A 75 -4.28 -8.32 15.33
N SER A 76 -3.83 -7.64 16.39
CA SER A 76 -4.35 -7.87 17.75
C SER A 76 -5.85 -7.60 17.88
N GLN A 77 -6.42 -6.79 16.97
CA GLN A 77 -7.85 -6.47 16.94
C GLN A 77 -8.64 -7.41 16.02
N GLY A 78 -8.00 -8.40 15.39
CA GLY A 78 -8.65 -9.41 14.55
C GLY A 78 -8.80 -9.03 13.08
N ALA A 79 -8.09 -8.00 12.60
CA ALA A 79 -8.03 -7.66 11.17
C ALA A 79 -7.22 -8.73 10.42
N ARG A 80 -7.67 -9.19 9.24
CA ARG A 80 -7.13 -10.41 8.59
C ARG A 80 -6.68 -10.22 7.16
N GLY A 81 -5.63 -10.96 6.81
CA GLY A 81 -5.17 -11.14 5.45
C GLY A 81 -4.38 -9.98 4.87
N LEU A 82 -4.30 -9.95 3.54
CA LEU A 82 -3.40 -9.07 2.78
C LEU A 82 -3.69 -7.58 2.99
N MET A 83 -4.96 -7.23 3.09
CA MET A 83 -5.47 -5.88 3.26
C MET A 83 -6.03 -5.63 4.66
N GLN A 84 -5.76 -6.52 5.63
CA GLN A 84 -6.19 -6.42 7.03
C GLN A 84 -7.68 -6.04 7.17
N ILE A 85 -8.54 -6.85 6.57
CA ILE A 85 -9.99 -6.64 6.61
C ILE A 85 -10.54 -7.12 7.95
N MET A 86 -11.35 -6.30 8.61
CA MET A 86 -12.09 -6.69 9.81
C MET A 86 -13.21 -7.69 9.45
N PRO A 87 -13.49 -8.70 10.30
CA PRO A 87 -14.55 -9.67 10.03
C PRO A 87 -15.92 -9.04 9.75
N GLU A 88 -16.27 -7.94 10.41
CA GLU A 88 -17.54 -7.24 10.21
C GLU A 88 -17.58 -6.55 8.84
N THR A 89 -16.47 -5.89 8.45
CA THR A 89 -16.32 -5.29 7.11
C THR A 89 -16.36 -6.37 6.03
N GLY A 90 -15.75 -7.53 6.28
CA GLY A 90 -15.76 -8.67 5.37
C GLY A 90 -17.16 -9.23 5.15
N GLN A 91 -17.95 -9.36 6.22
CA GLN A 91 -19.34 -9.81 6.14
C GLN A 91 -20.18 -8.83 5.33
N TRP A 92 -20.10 -7.54 5.68
CA TRP A 92 -20.84 -6.51 4.97
C TRP A 92 -20.48 -6.46 3.48
N ALA A 93 -19.18 -6.52 3.15
CA ALA A 93 -18.74 -6.57 1.76
C ALA A 93 -19.31 -7.79 1.02
N ALA A 94 -19.24 -8.97 1.64
CA ALA A 94 -19.74 -10.21 1.06
C ALA A 94 -21.24 -10.11 0.72
N GLU A 95 -22.05 -9.55 1.62
CA GLU A 95 -23.46 -9.28 1.38
C GLU A 95 -23.68 -8.31 0.20
N GLN A 96 -22.90 -7.23 0.13
CA GLN A 96 -23.06 -6.20 -0.91
C GLN A 96 -22.65 -6.67 -2.32
N ILE A 97 -21.65 -7.55 -2.42
CA ILE A 97 -21.15 -8.05 -3.72
C ILE A 97 -21.60 -9.48 -4.04
N GLY A 98 -22.52 -10.03 -3.25
CA GLY A 98 -23.15 -11.32 -3.51
C GLY A 98 -22.21 -12.53 -3.37
N LEU A 99 -21.28 -12.50 -2.41
CA LEU A 99 -20.44 -13.65 -2.08
C LEU A 99 -21.18 -14.55 -1.08
N PRO A 100 -21.55 -15.78 -1.46
CA PRO A 100 -22.25 -16.70 -0.56
C PRO A 100 -21.31 -17.22 0.54
N ASP A 101 -21.91 -17.70 1.62
CA ASP A 101 -21.26 -18.41 2.71
C ASP A 101 -20.04 -17.66 3.27
N TYR A 102 -20.30 -16.48 3.82
CA TYR A 102 -19.27 -15.71 4.51
C TYR A 102 -18.74 -16.47 5.72
N ASP A 103 -17.44 -16.73 5.72
CA ASP A 103 -16.70 -17.21 6.88
C ASP A 103 -15.48 -16.29 7.05
N PRO A 104 -15.27 -15.69 8.24
CA PRO A 104 -14.10 -14.88 8.54
C PRO A 104 -12.74 -15.55 8.26
N ILE A 105 -12.65 -16.89 8.19
CA ILE A 105 -11.45 -17.64 7.80
C ILE A 105 -11.10 -17.38 6.33
N ARG A 106 -12.09 -17.13 5.47
CA ARG A 106 -11.86 -16.82 4.05
C ARG A 106 -11.12 -15.51 3.84
N LEU A 107 -11.06 -14.63 4.84
CA LEU A 107 -10.24 -13.42 4.77
C LEU A 107 -8.73 -13.70 4.69
N TYR A 108 -8.26 -14.92 4.96
CA TYR A 108 -6.88 -15.31 4.70
C TYR A 108 -6.63 -15.82 3.27
N ASP A 109 -7.68 -16.04 2.48
CA ASP A 109 -7.56 -16.35 1.06
C ASP A 109 -7.20 -15.07 0.28
N PRO A 110 -6.08 -15.05 -0.49
CA PRO A 110 -5.64 -13.86 -1.21
C PRO A 110 -6.68 -13.26 -2.15
N GLU A 111 -7.35 -14.10 -2.95
CA GLU A 111 -8.35 -13.67 -3.94
C GLU A 111 -9.52 -13.00 -3.24
N TYR A 112 -10.07 -13.68 -2.23
CA TYR A 112 -11.20 -13.20 -1.45
C TYR A 112 -10.89 -11.89 -0.72
N ASN A 113 -9.71 -11.81 -0.10
CA ASN A 113 -9.28 -10.63 0.66
C ASN A 113 -9.06 -9.41 -0.24
N ILE A 114 -8.40 -9.59 -1.39
CA ILE A 114 -8.17 -8.51 -2.37
C ILE A 114 -9.50 -8.05 -2.97
N GLN A 115 -10.41 -8.98 -3.31
CA GLN A 115 -11.74 -8.63 -3.81
C GLN A 115 -12.50 -7.73 -2.83
N ILE A 116 -12.59 -8.15 -1.56
CA ILE A 116 -13.28 -7.40 -0.51
C ILE A 116 -12.58 -6.06 -0.26
N GLY A 117 -11.26 -6.04 -0.16
CA GLY A 117 -10.52 -4.81 0.11
C GLY A 117 -10.63 -3.79 -1.01
N CYS A 118 -10.63 -4.21 -2.28
CA CYS A 118 -10.86 -3.33 -3.42
C CYS A 118 -12.29 -2.78 -3.43
N TRP A 119 -13.29 -3.61 -3.14
CA TRP A 119 -14.66 -3.13 -3.00
C TRP A 119 -14.82 -2.14 -1.84
N TYR A 120 -14.16 -2.40 -0.71
CA TYR A 120 -14.22 -1.51 0.44
C TYR A 120 -13.60 -0.14 0.14
N LEU A 121 -12.45 -0.11 -0.57
CA LEU A 121 -11.87 1.13 -1.07
C LEU A 121 -12.78 1.88 -2.03
N PHE A 122 -13.46 1.17 -2.94
CA PHE A 122 -14.46 1.78 -3.81
C PHE A 122 -15.58 2.42 -2.98
N ASN A 123 -16.09 1.74 -1.97
CA ASN A 123 -17.15 2.27 -1.12
C ASN A 123 -16.72 3.55 -0.38
N LEU A 124 -15.53 3.53 0.22
CA LEU A 124 -14.96 4.72 0.86
C LEU A 124 -14.72 5.86 -0.15
N ASN A 125 -14.30 5.56 -1.37
CA ASN A 125 -14.16 6.57 -2.42
C ASN A 125 -15.52 7.24 -2.73
N GLN A 126 -16.61 6.48 -2.76
CA GLN A 126 -17.95 7.04 -2.93
C GLN A 126 -18.35 7.91 -1.74
N GLU A 127 -18.11 7.44 -0.52
CA GLU A 127 -18.44 8.15 0.73
C GLU A 127 -17.71 9.50 0.83
N PHE A 128 -16.41 9.50 0.53
CA PHE A 128 -15.55 10.69 0.65
C PHE A 128 -15.32 11.41 -0.67
N ARG A 129 -16.15 11.17 -1.69
CA ARG A 129 -16.15 11.85 -3.00
C ARG A 129 -14.77 11.87 -3.67
N GLY A 130 -14.02 10.77 -3.55
CA GLY A 130 -12.69 10.61 -4.11
C GLY A 130 -11.56 11.37 -3.39
N ASN A 131 -11.81 12.00 -2.24
CA ASN A 131 -10.72 12.56 -1.44
C ASN A 131 -9.89 11.42 -0.84
N ARG A 132 -8.72 11.18 -1.45
CA ARG A 132 -7.83 10.08 -1.11
C ARG A 132 -7.35 10.11 0.34
N LEU A 133 -7.11 11.28 0.93
CA LEU A 133 -6.64 11.37 2.31
C LEU A 133 -7.73 10.92 3.28
N LEU A 134 -8.97 11.35 3.05
CA LEU A 134 -10.13 10.93 3.85
C LEU A 134 -10.40 9.43 3.68
N VAL A 135 -10.29 8.90 2.46
CA VAL A 135 -10.43 7.47 2.17
C VAL A 135 -9.40 6.64 2.94
N LEU A 136 -8.12 7.01 2.89
CA LEU A 136 -7.07 6.29 3.61
C LEU A 136 -7.23 6.40 5.13
N ALA A 137 -7.64 7.56 5.62
CA ALA A 137 -7.92 7.74 7.04
C ALA A 137 -9.11 6.87 7.48
N ALA A 138 -10.16 6.79 6.67
CA ALA A 138 -11.34 5.98 6.95
C ALA A 138 -11.04 4.48 6.86
N TYR A 139 -10.17 4.08 5.94
CA TYR A 139 -9.70 2.71 5.83
C TYR A 139 -9.03 2.24 7.13
N ASN A 140 -8.16 3.07 7.70
CA ASN A 140 -7.39 2.73 8.89
C ASN A 140 -8.14 2.97 10.21
N ALA A 141 -8.83 4.10 10.34
CA ALA A 141 -9.44 4.53 11.60
C ALA A 141 -10.96 4.22 11.70
N GLY A 142 -11.59 3.86 10.57
CA GLY A 142 -13.03 3.70 10.43
C GLY A 142 -13.71 4.99 9.93
N SER A 143 -14.65 4.84 8.99
CA SER A 143 -15.31 5.97 8.32
C SER A 143 -16.10 6.88 9.27
N GLY A 144 -16.81 6.30 10.25
CA GLY A 144 -17.55 7.08 11.26
C GLY A 144 -16.65 8.00 12.09
N ARG A 145 -15.40 7.60 12.38
CA ARG A 145 -14.43 8.48 13.07
C ARG A 145 -14.04 9.66 12.20
N VAL A 146 -13.73 9.40 10.93
CA VAL A 146 -13.36 10.46 9.98
C VAL A 146 -14.51 11.43 9.75
N GLN A 147 -15.75 10.94 9.62
CA GLN A 147 -16.94 11.80 9.57
C GLN A 147 -17.06 12.68 10.83
N THR A 148 -16.80 12.11 12.01
CA THR A 148 -16.80 12.89 13.26
C THR A 148 -15.74 13.98 13.24
N TRP A 149 -14.52 13.69 12.75
CA TRP A 149 -13.46 14.71 12.65
C TRP A 149 -13.83 15.84 11.70
N LEU A 150 -14.46 15.52 10.57
CA LEU A 150 -14.95 16.51 9.60
C LEU A 150 -16.07 17.38 10.21
N ALA A 151 -17.07 16.75 10.83
CA ALA A 151 -18.21 17.45 11.42
C ALA A 151 -17.80 18.40 12.55
N ASN A 152 -16.82 18.00 13.36
CA ASN A 152 -16.30 18.81 14.46
C ASN A 152 -15.22 19.82 14.03
N GLY A 153 -14.86 19.88 12.74
CA GLY A 153 -13.78 20.73 12.25
C GLY A 153 -12.39 20.36 12.79
N GLN A 154 -12.20 19.13 13.26
CA GLN A 154 -10.91 18.65 13.79
C GLN A 154 -9.90 18.44 12.66
N TRP A 155 -10.32 17.85 11.54
CA TRP A 155 -9.51 17.73 10.35
C TRP A 155 -10.38 17.87 9.11
N ASP A 156 -9.87 18.55 8.09
CA ASP A 156 -10.61 18.97 6.89
C ASP A 156 -10.28 18.12 5.65
N GLY A 157 -9.44 17.08 5.81
CA GLY A 157 -9.08 16.20 4.70
C GLY A 157 -7.98 16.72 3.79
N HIS A 158 -7.24 17.76 4.22
CA HIS A 158 -6.07 18.30 3.50
C HIS A 158 -4.75 17.79 4.07
N TRP A 159 -3.71 17.82 3.24
CA TRP A 159 -2.37 17.34 3.62
C TRP A 159 -1.69 18.30 4.59
N GLU A 160 -1.88 19.60 4.39
CA GLU A 160 -1.28 20.69 5.17
C GLU A 160 -1.71 20.63 6.65
N THR A 161 -2.86 20.04 6.91
CA THR A 161 -3.50 19.89 8.22
C THR A 161 -3.44 18.46 8.74
N ILE A 162 -2.62 17.58 8.15
CA ILE A 162 -2.54 16.16 8.52
C ILE A 162 -2.22 15.96 10.01
N GLU A 163 -1.48 16.88 10.64
CA GLU A 163 -1.15 16.83 12.07
C GLU A 163 -2.37 17.04 12.98
N ASN A 164 -3.50 17.51 12.44
CA ASN A 164 -4.75 17.67 13.19
C ASN A 164 -5.54 16.35 13.33
N ILE A 165 -5.17 15.29 12.59
CA ILE A 165 -5.75 13.96 12.78
C ILE A 165 -5.41 13.50 14.21
N PRO A 166 -6.38 13.18 15.08
CA PRO A 166 -6.10 12.91 16.49
C PRO A 166 -5.21 11.68 16.75
N TYR A 167 -5.24 10.70 15.85
CA TYR A 167 -4.56 9.41 15.99
C TYR A 167 -3.20 9.42 15.27
N PRO A 168 -2.07 9.35 16.00
CA PRO A 168 -0.73 9.32 15.40
C PRO A 168 -0.53 8.13 14.45
N GLU A 169 -1.13 6.99 14.77
CA GLU A 169 -1.07 5.77 13.94
C GLU A 169 -1.68 6.03 12.56
N THR A 170 -2.83 6.71 12.51
CA THR A 170 -3.48 7.07 11.25
C THR A 170 -2.65 8.07 10.45
N ARG A 171 -2.05 9.07 11.10
CA ARG A 171 -1.11 9.99 10.43
C ARG A 171 0.05 9.24 9.78
N GLN A 172 0.65 8.30 10.52
CA GLN A 172 1.75 7.50 10.02
C GLN A 172 1.31 6.56 8.89
N TYR A 173 0.11 5.98 9.00
CA TYR A 173 -0.48 5.13 7.98
C TYR A 173 -0.61 5.88 6.64
N LEU A 174 -1.22 7.08 6.64
CA LEU A 174 -1.35 7.92 5.44
C LEU A 174 0.01 8.17 4.78
N LYS A 175 1.00 8.59 5.57
CA LYS A 175 2.36 8.88 5.08
C LYS A 175 3.00 7.64 4.44
N LYS A 176 2.89 6.47 5.08
CA LYS A 176 3.45 5.21 4.57
C LYS A 176 2.77 4.76 3.27
N VAL A 177 1.43 4.71 3.25
CA VAL A 177 0.67 4.25 2.08
C VAL A 177 0.91 5.15 0.88
N LEU A 178 0.92 6.48 1.05
CA LEU A 178 1.16 7.41 -0.06
C LEU A 178 2.59 7.32 -0.59
N ASN A 179 3.58 7.10 0.28
CA ASN A 179 4.95 6.85 -0.15
C ASN A 179 5.05 5.56 -0.97
N ASP A 180 4.49 4.46 -0.46
CA ASP A 180 4.51 3.17 -1.15
C ASP A 180 3.74 3.22 -2.47
N TYR A 181 2.60 3.92 -2.50
CA TYR A 181 1.83 4.19 -3.72
C TYR A 181 2.68 4.86 -4.80
N GLN A 182 3.37 5.96 -4.47
CA GLN A 182 4.23 6.67 -5.43
C GLN A 182 5.36 5.80 -5.96
N ILE A 183 5.91 4.92 -5.12
CA ILE A 183 6.99 4.00 -5.52
C ILE A 183 6.45 2.91 -6.45
N TYR A 184 5.31 2.28 -6.13
CA TYR A 184 4.68 1.31 -7.01
C TYR A 184 4.31 1.91 -8.35
N GLN A 185 3.72 3.11 -8.35
CA GLN A 185 3.37 3.83 -9.57
C GLN A 185 4.62 4.06 -10.44
N ARG A 186 5.69 4.65 -9.88
CA ARG A 186 6.95 4.89 -10.60
C ARG A 186 7.57 3.61 -11.17
N LEU A 187 7.49 2.51 -10.44
CA LEU A 187 8.12 1.27 -10.86
C LEU A 187 7.29 0.56 -11.93
N TYR A 188 5.97 0.47 -11.77
CA TYR A 188 5.13 -0.46 -12.54
C TYR A 188 4.24 0.19 -13.60
N GLU A 189 4.03 1.50 -13.57
CA GLU A 189 3.38 2.27 -14.65
C GLU A 189 4.30 2.40 -15.88
#